data_AF-A0A7Z9W2I4-F1
#
_entry.id   AF-A0A7Z9W2I4-F1
#
_cell.length_a   1.000
_cell.length_b   1.000
_cell.length_c   1.000
_cell.angle_alpha   90.00
_cell.angle_beta   90.00
_cell.angle_gamma   90.00
#
_symmetry.space_group_name_H-M   'P 1'
#
loop_
_entity.id
_entity.type
_entity.pdbx_description
1 polymer ?
#
loop_
_entity_poly.entity_id
_entity_poly.type
_entity_poly.pdbx_seq_one_letter_code
_entity_poly.pdbx_strand_id
1 'polypeptide(L)' 'MKNNENNTTGLYDASFEHDSCGVGFIVNIKGTKSHKLIRQAFEIGINLLHRGACGCEKNSGDGAGILLQLPHKFLS' A
#
# COMPACT_ATOMS: atom_id res chain seq x y z
N MET A 1 41.29 -1.83 -18.04
CA MET A 1 39.92 -2.26 -18.38
C MET A 1 39.47 -3.26 -17.32
N LYS A 2 38.49 -2.92 -16.49
CA LYS A 2 37.91 -3.86 -15.51
C LYS A 2 36.86 -4.69 -16.24
N ASN A 3 37.13 -5.98 -16.40
CA ASN A 3 36.16 -6.95 -16.90
C ASN A 3 35.09 -7.14 -15.84
N ASN A 4 33.88 -6.64 -16.09
CA ASN A 4 32.74 -6.85 -15.21
C ASN A 4 31.85 -7.93 -15.85
N GLU A 5 32.14 -9.19 -15.53
CA GLU A 5 31.30 -10.33 -15.87
C GLU A 5 30.06 -10.31 -14.96
N ASN A 6 29.00 -9.67 -15.43
CA ASN A 6 27.68 -9.77 -14.81
C ASN A 6 27.11 -11.16 -15.12
N ASN A 7 27.26 -12.07 -14.16
CA ASN A 7 26.77 -13.44 -14.22
C ASN A 7 25.24 -13.45 -14.07
N THR A 8 24.50 -13.14 -15.14
CA THR A 8 23.03 -13.20 -15.16
C THR A 8 22.57 -14.59 -15.60
N THR A 9 22.21 -15.44 -14.64
CA THR A 9 21.65 -16.78 -14.89
C THR A 9 20.17 -16.68 -15.30
N GLY A 10 19.89 -16.77 -16.61
CA GLY A 10 18.53 -16.89 -17.17
C GLY A 10 17.95 -15.60 -17.78
N LEU A 11 16.66 -15.61 -18.12
CA LEU A 11 15.92 -14.45 -18.69
C LEU A 11 15.61 -13.35 -17.66
N TYR A 12 16.09 -13.50 -16.42
CA TYR A 12 15.88 -12.53 -15.35
C TYR A 12 16.86 -11.37 -15.50
N ASP A 13 16.34 -10.14 -15.52
CA ASP A 13 17.11 -8.91 -15.47
C ASP A 13 16.62 -8.08 -14.27
N ALA A 14 17.50 -7.92 -13.28
CA ALA A 14 17.21 -7.23 -12.03
C ALA A 14 16.85 -5.75 -12.22
N SER A 15 17.14 -5.16 -13.40
CA SER A 15 16.71 -3.79 -13.70
C SER A 15 15.18 -3.62 -13.78
N PHE A 16 14.43 -4.72 -13.97
CA PHE A 16 12.96 -4.73 -13.96
C PHE A 16 12.33 -5.09 -12.60
N GLU A 17 13.14 -5.28 -11.56
CA GLU A 17 12.64 -5.60 -10.22
C GLU A 17 12.11 -4.33 -9.52
N HIS A 18 10.82 -4.33 -9.16
CA HIS A 18 10.15 -3.18 -8.53
C HIS A 18 9.24 -3.63 -7.37
N ASP A 19 9.51 -3.10 -6.18
CA ASP A 19 8.65 -3.30 -5.00
C ASP A 19 7.29 -2.59 -5.17
N SER A 20 6.22 -3.38 -5.08
CA SER A 20 4.86 -2.94 -5.38
C SER A 20 3.98 -3.09 -4.14
N CYS A 21 3.89 -2.05 -3.29
CA CYS A 21 2.94 -1.96 -2.17
C CYS A 21 2.84 -0.52 -1.62
N GLY A 22 1.62 -0.01 -1.43
CA GLY A 22 1.34 1.32 -0.88
C GLY A 22 1.06 1.34 0.62
N VAL A 23 1.65 2.29 1.36
CA VAL A 23 1.29 2.59 2.76
C VAL A 23 1.19 4.09 2.99
N GLY A 24 0.31 4.49 3.91
CA GLY A 24 0.16 5.88 4.33
C GLY A 24 -0.47 5.96 5.71
N PHE A 25 -0.37 7.13 6.35
CA PHE A 25 -0.97 7.36 7.65
C PHE A 25 -1.55 8.78 7.72
N ILE A 26 -2.54 8.95 8.59
CA ILE A 26 -3.12 10.25 8.90
C ILE A 26 -3.38 10.33 10.40
N VAL A 27 -3.13 11.51 10.96
CA VAL A 27 -3.32 11.77 12.38
C VAL A 27 -3.95 13.14 12.59
N ASN A 28 -4.80 13.24 13.60
CA ASN A 28 -5.18 14.53 14.15
C ASN A 28 -4.23 14.88 15.30
N ILE A 29 -3.34 15.86 15.08
CA ILE A 29 -2.33 16.28 16.06
C ILE A 29 -2.91 16.80 17.38
N LYS A 30 -4.19 17.22 17.39
CA LYS A 30 -4.90 17.66 18.59
C LYS A 30 -5.58 16.50 19.34
N GLY A 31 -5.45 15.27 18.86
CA GLY A 31 -6.04 14.07 19.47
C GLY A 31 -7.56 13.95 19.34
N THR A 32 -8.22 14.83 18.58
CA THR A 32 -9.68 14.78 18.41
C THR A 32 -10.08 13.62 17.49
N LYS A 33 -10.80 12.64 18.05
CA LYS A 33 -11.34 11.49 17.30
C LYS A 33 -12.46 11.93 16.36
N SER A 34 -12.41 11.51 15.09
CA SER A 34 -13.43 11.83 14.09
C SER A 34 -13.48 10.78 12.98
N HIS A 35 -14.69 10.46 12.52
CA HIS A 35 -14.91 9.62 11.32
C HIS A 35 -14.31 10.27 10.04
N LYS A 36 -14.02 11.58 10.06
CA LYS A 36 -13.31 12.26 8.97
C LYS A 36 -11.96 11.59 8.66
N LEU A 37 -11.21 11.17 9.69
CA LEU A 37 -9.91 10.51 9.52
C LEU A 37 -10.04 9.18 8.76
N ILE A 38 -11.12 8.43 9.01
CA ILE A 38 -11.38 7.17 8.30
C ILE A 38 -11.64 7.42 6.82
N ARG A 39 -12.45 8.43 6.46
CA ARG A 39 -12.68 8.79 5.06
C ARG A 39 -11.40 9.23 4.35
N GLN A 40 -10.55 9.98 5.04
CA GLN A 40 -9.26 10.40 4.50
C GLN A 40 -8.29 9.21 4.33
N ALA A 41 -8.33 8.22 5.23
CA ALA A 41 -7.56 6.99 5.08
C ALA A 41 -8.02 6.16 3.86
N PHE A 42 -9.33 6.10 3.58
CA PHE A 42 -9.84 5.50 2.34
C PHE A 42 -9.33 6.22 1.09
N GLU A 43 -9.36 7.56 1.09
CA GLU A 43 -8.85 8.36 -0.02
C GLU A 43 -7.35 8.10 -0.27
N ILE A 44 -6.55 7.95 0.78
CA ILE A 44 -5.15 7.54 0.66
C ILE A 44 -5.04 6.18 -0.04
N GLY A 45 -5.86 5.20 0.35
CA GLY A 45 -5.88 3.88 -0.29
C GLY A 45 -6.23 3.94 -1.78
N ILE A 46 -7.23 4.73 -2.16
CA ILE A 46 -7.61 4.95 -3.57
C ILE A 46 -6.44 5.54 -4.36
N ASN A 47 -5.76 6.54 -3.81
CA ASN A 47 -4.62 7.17 -4.47
C ASN A 47 -3.41 6.23 -4.61
N LEU A 48 -3.34 5.16 -3.80
CA LEU A 48 -2.30 4.12 -3.87
C LEU A 48 -2.67 2.94 -4.76
N LEU A 49 -3.85 2.92 -5.40
CA LEU A 49 -4.33 1.78 -6.20
C LEU A 49 -3.36 1.39 -7.32
N HIS A 50 -2.67 2.37 -7.92
CA HIS A 50 -1.66 2.14 -8.96
C HIS A 50 -0.44 1.33 -8.48
N ARG A 51 -0.29 1.12 -7.17
CA ARG A 51 0.76 0.30 -6.53
C ARG A 51 0.22 -1.01 -5.97
N GLY A 52 -1.07 -1.27 -6.12
CA GLY A 52 -1.71 -2.50 -5.69
C GLY A 52 -1.65 -3.57 -6.78
N ALA A 53 -1.58 -4.82 -6.35
CA ALA A 53 -1.77 -5.95 -7.25
C ALA A 53 -3.26 -6.13 -7.57
N CYS A 54 -3.55 -6.35 -8.85
CA CYS A 54 -4.89 -6.62 -9.35
C CYS A 54 -5.06 -8.13 -9.60
N GLY A 55 -6.21 -8.68 -9.21
CA GLY A 55 -6.56 -10.07 -9.49
C GLY A 55 -7.02 -10.29 -10.94
N CYS A 56 -7.48 -11.51 -11.24
CA CYS A 56 -8.00 -11.87 -12.56
C CYS A 56 -9.31 -11.14 -12.93
N GLU A 57 -10.01 -10.58 -11.94
CA GLU A 57 -11.27 -9.85 -12.09
C GLU A 57 -11.09 -8.39 -11.68
N LYS A 58 -11.85 -7.48 -12.31
CA LYS A 58 -11.76 -6.02 -12.06
C LYS A 58 -12.05 -5.61 -10.61
N ASN A 59 -12.74 -6.45 -9.86
CA ASN A 59 -13.16 -6.25 -8.47
C ASN A 59 -12.33 -7.05 -7.46
N SER A 60 -11.21 -7.65 -7.90
CA SER A 60 -10.32 -8.45 -7.07
C SER A 60 -8.93 -7.81 -6.95
N GLY A 61 -8.31 -7.96 -5.79
CA GLY A 61 -6.93 -7.55 -5.52
C GLY A 61 -6.38 -8.31 -4.32
N ASP A 62 -5.06 -8.25 -4.12
CA ASP A 62 -4.37 -9.08 -3.13
C ASP A 62 -4.74 -8.70 -1.69
N GLY A 63 -4.97 -7.41 -1.42
CA GLY A 63 -5.43 -6.94 -0.12
C GLY A 63 -5.26 -5.44 0.10
N ALA A 64 -6.15 -4.88 0.93
CA ALA A 64 -6.05 -3.53 1.46
C ALA A 64 -6.63 -3.51 2.89
N GLY A 65 -6.13 -2.61 3.73
CA GLY A 65 -6.58 -2.54 5.13
C GLY A 65 -6.31 -1.19 5.77
N ILE A 66 -7.03 -0.92 6.86
CA ILE A 66 -6.85 0.27 7.70
C ILE A 66 -6.68 -0.20 9.14
N LEU A 67 -5.60 0.23 9.78
CA LEU A 67 -5.43 0.12 11.23
C LEU A 67 -5.98 1.39 11.89
N LEU A 68 -6.88 1.22 12.86
CA LEU A 68 -7.45 2.33 13.64
C LEU A 68 -7.51 1.98 15.14
N GLN A 69 -7.66 3.01 15.98
CA GLN A 69 -7.99 2.83 17.39
C GLN A 69 -9.35 2.15 17.56
N LEU A 70 -9.51 1.31 18.60
CA LEU A 70 -10.78 0.66 18.93
C LEU A 70 -11.95 1.68 19.01
N PRO A 71 -12.97 1.55 18.15
CA PRO A 71 -14.07 2.51 18.09
C PRO A 71 -15.12 2.21 19.18
N HIS A 72 -14.82 2.59 20.43
CA HIS A 72 -15.68 2.28 21.59
C HIS A 72 -17.16 2.63 21.38
N LYS A 73 -17.48 3.79 20.77
CA LYS A 73 -18.87 4.22 20.51
C LYS A 73 -19.65 3.30 19.55
N PHE A 74 -18.95 2.55 18.71
CA PHE A 74 -19.56 1.62 17.76
C PHE A 74 -19.71 0.21 18.35
N LEU A 75 -18.79 -0.17 19.25
CA LEU A 75 -18.71 -1.52 19.84
C LEU A 75 -19.35 -1.62 21.24
N SER A 76 -19.86 -0.51 21.77
CA SER A 76 -20.53 -0.43 23.08
C SER A 76 -22.00 -0.81 23.01
#